data_AF-A0A6I5VMQ8-F1
#
_entry.id   AF-A0A6I5VMQ8-F1
#
_cell.length_a   1.000
_cell.length_b   1.000
_cell.length_c   1.000
_cell.angle_alpha   90.00
_cell.angle_beta   90.00
_cell.angle_gamma   90.00
#
_symmetry.space_group_name_H-M   'P 1'
#
loop_
_entity.id
_entity.type
_entity.pdbx_description
1 polymer ?
#
loop_
_entity_poly.entity_id
_entity_poly.type
_entity_poly.pdbx_seq_one_letter_code
_entity_poly.pdbx_strand_id
1 'polypeptide(L)'
;MNLPSTVLVTGATGTVGSALVAALQGRGPTVRAMIRDPGRQVAAVENVVADLTDANATAAALEGVDVAFLNSPSSPEAGRLQMQFADLAEQAGVQRLVVLSQYAANPDSPVRFLRWHAQVEAHVATLGLGHTVLRPNLYLQALLAFADTIAQGWFAAPIGDAAVSAIDIRDVAAAAAAVIMDPATAGRTYTLTGPRAVTHQEIADAVSAATGRTITFQDVPAEQFAAALSGVLPPWQVDGLVEDYAHYARGEAASVDTAVADLTGRPARDVTEFAADYAAAFGSR
;
A
#
# COMPACT_ATOMS: atom_id res chain seq x y z
N MET A 1 -28.81 -1.44 -3.99
CA MET A 1 -27.78 -1.88 -4.96
C MET A 1 -27.10 -3.09 -4.36
N ASN A 2 -26.84 -4.12 -5.18
CA ASN A 2 -26.34 -5.40 -4.68
C ASN A 2 -24.83 -5.33 -4.46
N LEU A 3 -24.34 -6.04 -3.44
CA LEU A 3 -22.92 -6.27 -3.21
C LEU A 3 -22.30 -6.97 -4.45
N PRO A 4 -20.99 -6.80 -4.71
CA PRO A 4 -20.33 -7.57 -5.76
C PRO A 4 -20.45 -9.06 -5.46
N SER A 5 -20.62 -9.88 -6.51
CA SER A 5 -20.64 -11.34 -6.38
C SER A 5 -19.22 -11.90 -6.33
N THR A 6 -18.33 -11.38 -7.18
CA THR A 6 -16.92 -11.80 -7.25
C THR A 6 -15.98 -10.61 -7.16
N VAL A 7 -15.00 -10.68 -6.25
CA VAL A 7 -13.94 -9.69 -6.10
C VAL A 7 -12.59 -10.33 -6.40
N LEU A 8 -11.88 -9.83 -7.41
CA LEU A 8 -10.50 -10.24 -7.66
C LEU A 8 -9.53 -9.35 -6.89
N VAL A 9 -8.58 -9.96 -6.17
CA VAL A 9 -7.50 -9.24 -5.47
C VAL A 9 -6.17 -9.60 -6.11
N THR A 10 -5.55 -8.63 -6.79
CA THR A 10 -4.15 -8.75 -7.21
C THR A 10 -3.21 -8.54 -6.02
N GLY A 11 -2.00 -9.09 -6.09
CA GLY A 11 -1.05 -8.99 -4.98
C GLY A 11 -1.56 -9.59 -3.67
N ALA A 12 -2.44 -10.60 -3.75
CA ALA A 12 -3.18 -11.17 -2.62
C ALA A 12 -2.28 -11.76 -1.50
N THR A 13 -1.05 -12.15 -1.83
CA THR A 13 -0.06 -12.65 -0.86
C THR A 13 0.89 -11.56 -0.33
N GLY A 14 0.72 -10.32 -0.78
CA GLY A 14 1.52 -9.17 -0.35
C GLY A 14 0.96 -8.54 0.94
N THR A 15 1.64 -7.51 1.44
CA THR A 15 1.32 -6.87 2.72
C THR A 15 -0.13 -6.36 2.77
N VAL A 16 -0.53 -5.48 1.84
CA VAL A 16 -1.90 -4.95 1.79
C VAL A 16 -2.91 -6.01 1.33
N GLY A 17 -2.56 -6.78 0.30
CA GLY A 17 -3.47 -7.77 -0.29
C GLY A 17 -3.89 -8.87 0.68
N SER A 18 -2.96 -9.37 1.50
CA SER A 18 -3.29 -10.40 2.50
C SER A 18 -4.24 -9.88 3.58
N ALA A 19 -4.01 -8.65 4.05
CA ALA A 19 -4.92 -7.97 4.98
C ALA A 19 -6.29 -7.67 4.34
N LEU A 20 -6.34 -7.32 3.06
CA LEU A 20 -7.58 -7.09 2.32
C LEU A 20 -8.38 -8.38 2.14
N VAL A 21 -7.73 -9.48 1.75
CA VAL A 21 -8.38 -10.79 1.65
C VAL A 21 -9.02 -11.16 2.98
N ALA A 22 -8.27 -11.05 4.09
CA ALA A 22 -8.81 -11.29 5.43
C ALA A 22 -9.98 -10.36 5.78
N ALA A 23 -9.93 -9.09 5.34
CA ALA A 23 -11.00 -8.12 5.58
C ALA A 23 -12.27 -8.39 4.76
N LEU A 24 -12.18 -9.08 3.61
CA LEU A 24 -13.31 -9.42 2.75
C LEU A 24 -13.92 -10.80 3.05
N GLN A 25 -13.15 -11.71 3.65
CA GLN A 25 -13.59 -13.06 3.98
C GLN A 25 -14.89 -13.05 4.80
N GLY A 26 -15.89 -13.82 4.33
CA GLY A 26 -17.18 -13.97 5.00
C GLY A 26 -18.13 -12.77 4.89
N ARG A 27 -17.84 -11.77 4.04
CA ARG A 27 -18.66 -10.54 3.91
C ARG A 27 -19.62 -10.52 2.72
N GLY A 28 -19.78 -11.62 2.02
CA GLY A 28 -20.71 -11.72 0.88
C GLY A 28 -20.05 -12.17 -0.43
N PRO A 29 -19.11 -11.40 -1.00
CA PRO A 29 -18.49 -11.76 -2.28
C PRO A 29 -17.63 -13.01 -2.16
N THR A 30 -17.57 -13.78 -3.25
CA THR A 30 -16.48 -14.72 -3.50
C THR A 30 -15.22 -13.91 -3.74
N VAL A 31 -14.21 -14.11 -2.88
CA VAL A 31 -12.90 -13.50 -3.07
C VAL A 31 -12.06 -14.42 -3.95
N ARG A 32 -11.53 -13.88 -5.04
CA ARG A 32 -10.57 -14.53 -5.95
C ARG A 32 -9.19 -13.90 -5.75
N ALA A 33 -8.30 -14.62 -5.07
CA ALA A 33 -6.91 -14.24 -4.90
C ALA A 33 -6.12 -14.55 -6.18
N MET A 34 -5.62 -13.52 -6.87
CA MET A 34 -4.69 -13.70 -7.97
C MET A 34 -3.28 -13.89 -7.42
N ILE A 35 -2.70 -15.06 -7.69
CA ILE A 35 -1.38 -15.48 -7.21
C ILE A 35 -0.47 -15.82 -8.39
N ARG A 36 0.83 -15.60 -8.23
CA ARG A 36 1.83 -15.97 -9.25
C ARG A 36 2.36 -17.39 -9.06
N ASP A 37 2.55 -17.77 -7.81
CA ASP A 37 3.11 -19.06 -7.43
C ASP A 37 1.98 -19.97 -6.91
N PRO A 38 1.63 -21.06 -7.62
CA PRO A 38 0.60 -22.00 -7.17
C PRO A 38 0.93 -22.66 -5.82
N GLY A 39 2.20 -22.67 -5.39
CA GLY A 39 2.60 -23.15 -4.07
C GLY A 39 2.25 -22.22 -2.90
N ARG A 40 1.83 -20.98 -3.19
CA ARG A 40 1.47 -19.95 -2.20
C ARG A 40 -0.02 -19.64 -2.19
N GLN A 41 -0.85 -20.68 -2.18
CA GLN A 41 -2.30 -20.53 -2.13
C GLN A 41 -2.76 -19.76 -0.89
N VAL A 42 -3.75 -18.90 -1.08
CA VAL A 42 -4.43 -18.18 -0.01
C VAL A 42 -5.60 -19.03 0.47
N ALA A 43 -5.58 -19.42 1.74
CA ALA A 43 -6.60 -20.30 2.31
C ALA A 43 -8.00 -19.64 2.32
N ALA A 44 -9.03 -20.48 2.25
CA ALA A 44 -10.45 -20.10 2.38
C ALA A 44 -10.99 -19.11 1.34
N VAL A 45 -10.29 -18.94 0.21
CA VAL A 45 -10.72 -18.14 -0.95
C VAL A 45 -10.42 -18.86 -2.25
N GLU A 46 -11.05 -18.43 -3.35
CA GLU A 46 -10.71 -18.92 -4.68
C GLU A 46 -9.31 -18.42 -5.04
N ASN A 47 -8.47 -19.30 -5.61
CA ASN A 47 -7.14 -18.92 -6.08
C ASN A 47 -7.12 -19.04 -7.60
N VAL A 48 -6.57 -18.02 -8.27
CA VAL A 48 -6.32 -18.04 -9.70
C VAL A 48 -4.85 -17.72 -9.96
N VAL A 49 -4.22 -18.49 -10.84
CA VAL A 49 -2.81 -18.31 -11.18
C VAL A 49 -2.70 -17.38 -12.37
N ALA A 50 -2.09 -16.21 -12.17
CA ALA A 50 -1.75 -15.27 -13.23
C ALA A 50 -0.60 -14.36 -12.79
N ASP A 51 0.25 -13.98 -13.74
CA ASP A 51 1.22 -12.89 -13.60
C ASP A 51 0.74 -11.72 -14.47
N LEU A 52 0.90 -10.49 -13.98
CA LEU A 52 0.59 -9.29 -14.73
C LEU A 52 1.37 -9.20 -16.06
N THR A 53 2.54 -9.88 -16.15
CA THR A 53 3.29 -9.97 -17.40
C THR A 53 2.67 -10.90 -18.44
N ASP A 54 1.74 -11.78 -18.04
CA ASP A 54 1.00 -12.69 -18.92
C ASP A 54 -0.42 -12.14 -19.12
N ALA A 55 -0.63 -11.46 -20.26
CA ALA A 55 -1.90 -10.85 -20.60
C ALA A 55 -3.04 -11.88 -20.75
N ASN A 56 -2.75 -13.07 -21.29
CA ASN A 56 -3.78 -14.09 -21.51
C ASN A 56 -4.22 -14.70 -20.18
N ALA A 57 -3.26 -15.04 -19.31
CA ALA A 57 -3.58 -15.53 -17.96
C ALA A 57 -4.32 -14.48 -17.13
N THR A 58 -3.92 -13.20 -17.25
CA THR A 58 -4.60 -12.08 -16.59
C THR A 58 -6.04 -11.91 -17.09
N ALA A 59 -6.27 -11.97 -18.41
CA ALA A 59 -7.61 -11.90 -18.99
C ALA A 59 -8.51 -13.03 -18.49
N ALA A 60 -8.01 -14.27 -18.49
CA ALA A 60 -8.72 -15.44 -17.97
C ALA A 60 -9.06 -15.29 -16.48
N ALA A 61 -8.16 -14.70 -15.68
CA ALA A 61 -8.40 -14.45 -14.26
C ALA A 61 -9.54 -13.44 -13.99
N LEU A 62 -9.79 -12.53 -14.94
CA LEU A 62 -10.81 -11.49 -14.85
C LEU A 62 -12.22 -11.97 -15.28
N GLU A 63 -12.35 -13.17 -15.85
CA GLU A 63 -13.66 -13.70 -16.27
C GLU A 63 -14.65 -13.80 -15.09
N GLY A 64 -15.80 -13.14 -15.23
CA GLY A 64 -16.86 -13.14 -14.20
C GLY A 64 -16.53 -12.34 -12.93
N VAL A 65 -15.53 -11.44 -12.99
CA VAL A 65 -15.19 -10.53 -11.89
C VAL A 65 -16.07 -9.28 -11.95
N ASP A 66 -16.71 -8.91 -10.84
CA ASP A 66 -17.48 -7.67 -10.75
C ASP A 66 -16.60 -6.48 -10.36
N VAL A 67 -15.71 -6.69 -9.37
CA VAL A 67 -14.80 -5.68 -8.84
C VAL A 67 -13.38 -6.23 -8.75
N ALA A 68 -12.39 -5.49 -9.23
CA ALA A 68 -10.99 -5.86 -9.10
C ALA A 68 -10.24 -4.86 -8.20
N PHE A 69 -9.38 -5.36 -7.32
CA PHE A 69 -8.40 -4.58 -6.57
C PHE A 69 -7.03 -4.70 -7.25
N LEU A 70 -6.50 -3.57 -7.70
CA LEU A 70 -5.24 -3.48 -8.43
C LEU A 70 -4.12 -2.97 -7.52
N ASN A 71 -3.15 -3.85 -7.29
CA ASN A 71 -1.89 -3.61 -6.62
C ASN A 71 -0.83 -4.53 -7.24
N SER A 72 0.30 -3.97 -7.68
CA SER A 72 1.40 -4.75 -8.27
C SER A 72 2.59 -4.83 -7.33
N PRO A 73 3.50 -5.81 -7.53
CA PRO A 73 4.84 -5.71 -6.99
C PRO A 73 5.55 -4.42 -7.46
N SER A 74 6.53 -3.97 -6.68
CA SER A 74 7.44 -2.91 -7.09
C SER A 74 8.28 -3.39 -8.27
N SER A 75 8.29 -2.64 -9.37
CA SER A 75 9.01 -2.97 -10.62
C SER A 75 9.14 -1.70 -11.48
N PRO A 76 10.20 -1.55 -12.30
CA PRO A 76 10.26 -0.49 -13.31
C PRO A 76 9.08 -0.53 -14.29
N GLU A 77 8.50 -1.72 -14.50
CA GLU A 77 7.37 -1.95 -15.40
C GLU A 77 6.00 -1.77 -14.72
N ALA A 78 5.95 -1.44 -13.43
CA ALA A 78 4.72 -1.43 -12.64
C ALA A 78 3.62 -0.58 -13.28
N GLY A 79 3.94 0.64 -13.72
CA GLY A 79 2.97 1.53 -14.38
C GLY A 79 2.38 0.89 -15.64
N ARG A 80 3.23 0.36 -16.53
CA ARG A 80 2.80 -0.31 -17.77
C ARG A 80 1.91 -1.53 -17.48
N LEU A 81 2.33 -2.37 -16.54
CA LEU A 81 1.60 -3.59 -16.18
C LEU A 81 0.24 -3.29 -15.52
N GLN A 82 0.17 -2.25 -14.69
CA GLN A 82 -1.09 -1.81 -14.08
C GLN A 82 -2.07 -1.22 -15.12
N MET A 83 -1.58 -0.43 -16.08
CA MET A 83 -2.41 0.07 -17.18
C MET A 83 -2.94 -1.08 -18.06
N GLN A 84 -2.07 -2.04 -18.41
CA GLN A 84 -2.48 -3.24 -19.16
C GLN A 84 -3.54 -4.06 -18.40
N PHE A 85 -3.39 -4.22 -17.08
CA PHE A 85 -4.41 -4.88 -16.27
C PHE A 85 -5.74 -4.13 -16.31
N ALA A 86 -5.71 -2.80 -16.23
CA ALA A 86 -6.93 -1.99 -16.30
C ALA A 86 -7.65 -2.13 -17.66
N ASP A 87 -6.90 -2.16 -18.77
CA ASP A 87 -7.46 -2.41 -20.10
C ASP A 87 -8.12 -3.81 -20.19
N LEU A 88 -7.45 -4.83 -19.65
CA LEU A 88 -7.98 -6.19 -19.62
C LEU A 88 -9.22 -6.29 -18.72
N ALA A 89 -9.26 -5.54 -17.61
CA ALA A 89 -10.42 -5.50 -16.72
C ALA A 89 -11.63 -4.88 -17.43
N GLU A 90 -11.45 -3.80 -18.18
CA GLU A 90 -12.50 -3.22 -19.02
C GLU A 90 -13.03 -4.23 -20.04
N GLN A 91 -12.12 -4.87 -20.79
CA GLN A 91 -12.45 -5.84 -21.83
C GLN A 91 -13.19 -7.07 -21.27
N ALA A 92 -12.86 -7.49 -20.05
CA ALA A 92 -13.52 -8.59 -19.36
C ALA A 92 -14.89 -8.19 -18.76
N GLY A 93 -15.26 -6.91 -18.82
CA GLY A 93 -16.53 -6.41 -18.28
C GLY A 93 -16.53 -6.19 -16.78
N VAL A 94 -15.36 -6.00 -16.14
CA VAL A 94 -15.27 -5.62 -14.73
C VAL A 94 -15.98 -4.28 -14.53
N GLN A 95 -16.91 -4.22 -13.58
CA GLN A 95 -17.74 -3.03 -13.36
C GLN A 95 -16.99 -1.95 -12.59
N ARG A 96 -16.10 -2.36 -11.66
CA ARG A 96 -15.32 -1.42 -10.84
C ARG A 96 -13.88 -1.84 -10.60
N LEU A 97 -12.95 -0.89 -10.72
CA LEU A 97 -11.54 -1.08 -10.39
C LEU A 97 -11.14 -0.21 -9.18
N VAL A 98 -10.63 -0.85 -8.14
CA VAL A 98 -10.07 -0.16 -6.97
C VAL A 98 -8.55 -0.16 -7.12
N VAL A 99 -7.96 1.01 -7.34
CA VAL A 99 -6.52 1.17 -7.59
C VAL A 99 -5.83 1.55 -6.29
N LEU A 100 -4.85 0.74 -5.86
CA LEU A 100 -3.93 1.12 -4.80
C LEU A 100 -2.82 2.01 -5.39
N SER A 101 -2.97 3.31 -5.19
CA SER A 101 -2.02 4.34 -5.61
C SER A 101 -1.09 4.73 -4.45
N GLN A 102 -0.59 5.97 -4.44
CA GLN A 102 0.30 6.52 -3.42
C GLN A 102 -0.09 7.97 -3.12
N TYR A 103 0.09 8.37 -1.84
CA TYR A 103 -0.04 9.76 -1.40
C TYR A 103 0.75 10.71 -2.30
N ALA A 104 0.17 11.88 -2.62
CA ALA A 104 0.77 12.90 -3.48
C ALA A 104 1.13 12.47 -4.92
N ALA A 105 0.55 11.39 -5.45
CA ALA A 105 0.68 11.03 -6.86
C ALA A 105 0.39 12.24 -7.77
N ASN A 106 1.40 12.63 -8.56
CA ASN A 106 1.37 13.82 -9.41
C ASN A 106 2.28 13.59 -10.64
N PRO A 107 1.81 13.86 -11.87
CA PRO A 107 2.60 13.66 -13.09
C PRO A 107 3.88 14.52 -13.15
N ASP A 108 3.90 15.66 -12.47
CA ASP A 108 5.03 16.60 -12.43
C ASP A 108 5.92 16.41 -11.19
N SER A 109 5.68 15.38 -10.38
CA SER A 109 6.45 15.12 -9.17
C SER A 109 7.93 14.87 -9.50
N PRO A 110 8.91 15.35 -8.70
CA PRO A 110 10.30 14.93 -8.84
C PRO A 110 10.49 13.44 -8.48
N VAL A 111 9.56 12.84 -7.74
CA VAL A 111 9.60 11.43 -7.34
C VAL A 111 9.04 10.53 -8.43
N ARG A 112 9.85 9.56 -8.88
CA ARG A 112 9.46 8.64 -9.98
C ARG A 112 8.22 7.81 -9.67
N PHE A 113 8.08 7.31 -8.44
CA PHE A 113 6.93 6.49 -8.04
C PHE A 113 5.63 7.28 -8.08
N LEU A 114 5.65 8.53 -7.61
CA LEU A 114 4.50 9.43 -7.69
C LEU A 114 4.07 9.72 -9.13
N ARG A 115 5.04 9.85 -10.06
CA ARG A 115 4.72 9.97 -11.49
C ARG A 115 4.11 8.70 -12.08
N TRP A 116 4.66 7.53 -11.74
CA TRP A 116 4.12 6.24 -12.22
C TRP A 116 2.69 6.02 -11.73
N HIS A 117 2.42 6.29 -10.45
CA HIS A 117 1.09 6.22 -9.88
C HIS A 117 0.12 7.20 -10.56
N ALA A 118 0.53 8.44 -10.78
CA ALA A 118 -0.29 9.42 -11.50
C ALA A 118 -0.60 9.00 -12.94
N GLN A 119 0.35 8.35 -13.63
CA GLN A 119 0.13 7.81 -14.97
C GLN A 119 -0.95 6.72 -14.98
N VAL A 120 -0.91 5.79 -14.02
CA VAL A 120 -1.93 4.74 -13.89
C VAL A 120 -3.29 5.34 -13.56
N GLU A 121 -3.35 6.29 -12.63
CA GLU A 121 -4.61 6.96 -12.29
C GLU A 121 -5.23 7.68 -13.50
N ALA A 122 -4.42 8.43 -14.26
CA ALA A 122 -4.87 9.13 -15.45
C ALA A 122 -5.36 8.16 -16.53
N HIS A 123 -4.68 7.02 -16.72
CA HIS A 123 -5.09 5.98 -17.65
C HIS A 123 -6.44 5.37 -17.26
N VAL A 124 -6.58 4.94 -16.00
CA VAL A 124 -7.82 4.33 -15.49
C VAL A 124 -9.01 5.30 -15.60
N ALA A 125 -8.79 6.60 -15.42
CA ALA A 125 -9.82 7.61 -15.57
C ALA A 125 -10.34 7.77 -17.02
N THR A 126 -9.61 7.26 -18.02
CA THR A 126 -10.05 7.28 -19.44
C THR A 126 -10.91 6.08 -19.82
N LEU A 127 -10.97 5.05 -18.96
CA LEU A 127 -11.72 3.82 -19.20
C LEU A 127 -13.20 4.00 -18.84
N GLY A 128 -14.06 3.19 -19.45
CA GLY A 128 -15.51 3.17 -19.26
C GLY A 128 -15.99 2.42 -18.01
N LEU A 129 -15.11 1.76 -17.27
CA LEU A 129 -15.46 1.13 -15.98
C LEU A 129 -15.43 2.13 -14.81
N GLY A 130 -16.23 1.87 -13.78
CA GLY A 130 -16.16 2.66 -12.55
C GLY A 130 -14.81 2.47 -11.87
N HIS A 131 -14.25 3.49 -11.23
CA HIS A 131 -12.99 3.33 -10.51
C HIS A 131 -12.97 4.09 -9.19
N THR A 132 -12.19 3.60 -8.23
CA THR A 132 -11.87 4.33 -6.99
C THR A 132 -10.37 4.25 -6.76
N VAL A 133 -9.75 5.38 -6.42
CA VAL A 133 -8.31 5.44 -6.15
C VAL A 133 -8.09 5.58 -4.64
N LEU A 134 -7.18 4.77 -4.11
CA LEU A 134 -6.72 4.85 -2.71
C LEU A 134 -5.26 5.29 -2.71
N ARG A 135 -4.96 6.43 -2.07
CA ARG A 135 -3.63 7.02 -1.99
C ARG A 135 -3.11 6.96 -0.55
N PRO A 136 -2.62 5.81 -0.07
CA PRO A 136 -2.01 5.74 1.25
C PRO A 136 -0.67 6.47 1.30
N ASN A 137 -0.36 7.02 2.48
CA ASN A 137 0.95 7.57 2.80
C ASN A 137 1.90 6.46 3.31
N LEU A 138 3.06 6.83 3.85
CA LEU A 138 4.10 5.92 4.36
C LEU A 138 3.53 4.82 5.27
N TYR A 139 3.80 3.56 4.94
CA TYR A 139 3.37 2.43 5.76
C TYR A 139 4.23 2.28 7.02
N LEU A 140 3.58 2.19 8.19
CA LEU A 140 4.26 1.85 9.44
C LEU A 140 4.96 0.48 9.36
N GLN A 141 4.39 -0.47 8.62
CA GLN A 141 4.96 -1.79 8.38
C GLN A 141 6.31 -1.76 7.62
N ALA A 142 6.71 -0.62 7.04
CA ALA A 142 8.07 -0.48 6.50
C ALA A 142 9.15 -0.67 7.58
N LEU A 143 8.84 -0.35 8.84
CA LEU A 143 9.74 -0.57 9.98
C LEU A 143 10.11 -2.05 10.18
N LEU A 144 9.28 -3.00 9.72
CA LEU A 144 9.58 -4.42 9.83
C LEU A 144 10.79 -4.83 8.98
N ALA A 145 11.10 -4.10 7.91
CA ALA A 145 12.33 -4.30 7.15
C ALA A 145 13.59 -3.85 7.92
N PHE A 146 13.42 -3.00 8.93
CA PHE A 146 14.48 -2.51 9.83
C PHE A 146 14.42 -3.18 11.21
N ALA A 147 13.65 -4.25 11.37
CA ALA A 147 13.42 -4.91 12.65
C ALA A 147 14.73 -5.28 13.37
N ASP A 148 15.73 -5.77 12.64
CA ASP A 148 17.02 -6.17 13.22
C ASP A 148 17.84 -4.99 13.76
N THR A 149 17.84 -3.82 13.09
CA THR A 149 18.52 -2.62 13.59
C THR A 149 17.73 -2.00 14.74
N ILE A 150 16.39 -2.01 14.65
CA ILE A 150 15.52 -1.56 15.72
C ILE A 150 15.74 -2.42 16.97
N ALA A 151 15.88 -3.75 16.84
CA ALA A 151 16.21 -4.63 17.95
C ALA A 151 17.60 -4.35 18.55
N GLN A 152 18.50 -3.70 17.80
CA GLN A 152 19.79 -3.18 18.26
C GLN A 152 19.70 -1.77 18.86
N GLY A 153 18.53 -1.15 18.86
CA GLY A 153 18.28 0.15 19.48
C GLY A 153 18.20 1.32 18.52
N TRP A 154 18.18 1.13 17.20
CA TRP A 154 18.17 2.27 16.28
C TRP A 154 17.60 1.97 14.88
N PHE A 155 17.15 3.02 14.19
CA PHE A 155 16.90 3.00 12.74
C PHE A 155 17.19 4.38 12.15
N ALA A 156 17.39 4.44 10.83
CA ALA A 156 17.88 5.64 10.17
C ALA A 156 17.16 5.92 8.85
N ALA A 157 17.01 7.20 8.52
CA ALA A 157 16.45 7.68 7.27
C ALA A 157 16.89 9.13 7.01
N PRO A 158 16.94 9.60 5.75
CA PRO A 158 17.33 10.96 5.40
C PRO A 158 16.10 11.89 5.38
N ILE A 159 15.54 12.17 6.56
CA ILE A 159 14.25 12.90 6.69
C ILE A 159 14.31 14.11 7.62
N GLY A 160 15.38 14.26 8.40
CA GLY A 160 15.47 15.24 9.46
C GLY A 160 14.30 15.12 10.45
N ASP A 161 13.72 16.26 10.81
CA ASP A 161 12.59 16.36 11.75
C ASP A 161 11.22 16.43 11.05
N ALA A 162 11.14 16.13 9.75
CA ALA A 162 9.87 16.23 9.04
C ALA A 162 8.86 15.17 9.51
N ALA A 163 7.62 15.62 9.69
CA ALA A 163 6.52 14.75 10.07
C ALA A 163 5.85 14.12 8.84
N VAL A 164 5.40 12.87 8.97
CA VAL A 164 4.69 12.12 7.94
C VAL A 164 3.40 11.57 8.54
N SER A 165 2.29 11.67 7.80
CA SER A 165 0.99 11.10 8.21
C SER A 165 0.94 9.57 7.97
N ALA A 166 1.93 8.87 8.52
CA ALA A 166 2.16 7.44 8.32
C ALA A 166 0.93 6.61 8.71
N ILE A 167 0.63 5.56 7.93
CA ILE A 167 -0.58 4.76 8.03
C ILE A 167 -0.26 3.30 8.31
N ASP A 168 -1.13 2.65 9.10
CA ASP A 168 -1.11 1.21 9.27
C ASP A 168 -1.77 0.50 8.07
N ILE A 169 -1.11 -0.48 7.45
CA ILE A 169 -1.66 -1.20 6.30
C ILE A 169 -3.00 -1.88 6.57
N ARG A 170 -3.31 -2.18 7.85
CA ARG A 170 -4.61 -2.74 8.26
C ARG A 170 -5.76 -1.74 8.01
N ASP A 171 -5.48 -0.45 8.11
CA ASP A 171 -6.44 0.61 7.79
C ASP A 171 -6.59 0.80 6.29
N VAL A 172 -5.49 0.65 5.53
CA VAL A 172 -5.54 0.62 4.06
C VAL A 172 -6.43 -0.52 3.57
N ALA A 173 -6.24 -1.72 4.11
CA ALA A 173 -7.06 -2.89 3.80
C ALA A 173 -8.53 -2.71 4.23
N ALA A 174 -8.78 -2.10 5.39
CA ALA A 174 -10.15 -1.83 5.85
C ALA A 174 -10.86 -0.80 4.94
N ALA A 175 -10.17 0.27 4.54
CA ALA A 175 -10.69 1.27 3.61
C ALA A 175 -10.95 0.66 2.22
N ALA A 176 -10.03 -0.17 1.72
CA ALA A 176 -10.21 -0.89 0.47
C ALA A 176 -11.43 -1.83 0.51
N ALA A 177 -11.60 -2.58 1.60
CA ALA A 177 -12.78 -3.43 1.79
C ALA A 177 -14.08 -2.61 1.82
N ALA A 178 -14.10 -1.45 2.49
CA ALA A 178 -15.26 -0.57 2.51
C ALA A 178 -15.62 -0.05 1.11
N VAL A 179 -14.64 0.43 0.35
CA VAL A 179 -14.79 0.91 -1.03
C VAL A 179 -15.24 -0.19 -2.00
N ILE A 180 -14.75 -1.41 -1.84
CA ILE A 180 -15.19 -2.55 -2.67
C ILE A 180 -16.68 -2.83 -2.43
N MET A 181 -17.12 -2.74 -1.18
CA MET A 181 -18.48 -3.08 -0.75
C MET A 181 -19.50 -1.95 -0.96
N ASP A 182 -19.05 -0.71 -1.15
CA ASP A 182 -19.91 0.45 -1.39
C ASP A 182 -19.78 0.99 -2.83
N PRO A 183 -20.74 0.76 -3.74
CA PRO A 183 -20.67 1.29 -5.09
C PRO A 183 -20.72 2.83 -5.16
N ALA A 184 -21.17 3.53 -4.10
CA ALA A 184 -21.20 4.99 -4.07
C ALA A 184 -19.81 5.64 -4.02
N THR A 185 -18.75 4.85 -3.83
CA THR A 185 -17.37 5.36 -3.82
C THR A 185 -16.74 5.45 -5.21
N ALA A 186 -17.44 5.03 -6.26
CA ALA A 186 -16.96 5.16 -7.63
C ALA A 186 -16.73 6.62 -8.03
N GLY A 187 -15.69 6.87 -8.84
CA GLY A 187 -15.27 8.20 -9.30
C GLY A 187 -14.55 9.04 -8.24
N ARG A 188 -14.18 8.45 -7.09
CA ARG A 188 -13.53 9.17 -5.98
C ARG A 188 -12.08 8.74 -5.79
N THR A 189 -11.29 9.68 -5.29
CA THR A 189 -9.92 9.45 -4.80
C THR A 189 -9.89 9.72 -3.31
N TYR A 190 -9.35 8.78 -2.54
CA TYR A 190 -9.22 8.89 -1.08
C TYR A 190 -7.76 8.90 -0.69
N THR A 191 -7.33 9.94 0.00
CA THR A 191 -6.03 9.98 0.66
C THR A 191 -6.13 9.22 1.98
N LEU A 192 -5.28 8.23 2.20
CA LEU A 192 -5.33 7.40 3.41
C LEU A 192 -4.13 7.71 4.29
N THR A 193 -4.39 8.24 5.48
CA THR A 193 -3.36 8.63 6.45
C THR A 193 -3.59 7.99 7.81
N GLY A 194 -2.57 7.97 8.66
CA GLY A 194 -2.77 7.78 10.10
C GLY A 194 -3.57 8.93 10.73
N PRO A 195 -3.91 8.85 12.02
CA PRO A 195 -4.76 9.83 12.68
C PRO A 195 -4.07 11.19 12.94
N ARG A 196 -2.74 11.24 12.80
CA ARG A 196 -1.91 12.45 12.91
C ARG A 196 -0.60 12.25 12.14
N ALA A 197 0.11 13.33 11.87
CA ALA A 197 1.49 13.25 11.40
C ALA A 197 2.46 12.98 12.57
N VAL A 198 3.49 12.20 12.29
CA VAL A 198 4.52 11.79 13.25
C VAL A 198 5.91 12.00 12.66
N THR A 199 6.85 12.46 13.47
CA THR A 199 8.28 12.43 13.10
C THR A 199 8.84 11.00 13.27
N HIS A 200 9.99 10.71 12.65
CA HIS A 200 10.66 9.43 12.88
C HIS A 200 11.16 9.29 14.32
N GLN A 201 11.46 10.40 15.01
CA GLN A 201 11.75 10.37 16.44
C GLN A 201 10.52 9.96 17.26
N GLU A 202 9.32 10.47 16.97
CA GLU A 202 8.09 10.05 17.65
C GLU A 202 7.75 8.57 17.37
N ILE A 203 8.07 8.06 16.17
CA ILE A 203 8.00 6.63 15.87
C ILE A 203 8.96 5.85 16.78
N ALA A 204 10.21 6.30 16.91
CA ALA A 204 11.21 5.67 17.79
C ALA A 204 10.76 5.66 19.26
N ASP A 205 10.16 6.76 19.73
CA ASP A 205 9.63 6.89 21.08
C ASP A 205 8.47 5.91 21.32
N ALA A 206 7.55 5.77 20.35
CA ALA A 206 6.44 4.82 20.44
C ALA A 206 6.93 3.37 20.50
N VAL A 207 7.89 2.99 19.66
CA VAL A 207 8.52 1.65 19.71
C VAL A 207 9.30 1.45 21.01
N SER A 208 9.97 2.50 21.51
CA SER A 208 10.68 2.44 22.79
C SER A 208 9.74 2.14 23.95
N ALA A 209 8.62 2.85 24.01
CA ALA A 209 7.59 2.65 25.03
C ALA A 209 6.99 1.24 24.96
N ALA A 210 6.70 0.74 23.74
CA ALA A 210 6.10 -0.57 23.54
C ALA A 210 7.05 -1.74 23.86
N THR A 211 8.34 -1.58 23.59
CA THR A 211 9.36 -2.63 23.81
C THR A 211 10.03 -2.55 25.18
N GLY A 212 9.89 -1.43 25.89
CA GLY A 212 10.61 -1.17 27.15
C GLY A 212 12.11 -0.94 26.95
N ARG A 213 12.56 -0.63 25.74
CA ARG A 213 13.97 -0.42 25.37
C ARG A 213 14.15 0.93 24.74
N THR A 214 15.33 1.54 24.88
CA THR A 214 15.64 2.79 24.18
C THR A 214 15.93 2.51 22.71
N ILE A 215 15.06 3.01 21.85
CA ILE A 215 15.23 3.03 20.39
C ILE A 215 15.44 4.48 19.97
N THR A 216 16.46 4.75 19.16
CA THR A 216 16.73 6.09 18.64
C THR A 216 16.56 6.15 17.13
N PHE A 217 16.01 7.26 16.66
CA PHE A 217 16.07 7.60 15.24
C PHE A 217 17.39 8.31 14.93
N GLN A 218 17.97 8.00 13.78
CA GLN A 218 19.18 8.64 13.27
C GLN A 218 18.88 9.28 11.92
N ASP A 219 18.92 10.61 11.87
CA ASP A 219 18.96 11.31 10.59
C ASP A 219 20.33 11.10 9.95
N VAL A 220 20.35 10.63 8.70
CA VAL A 220 21.57 10.29 7.96
C VAL A 220 21.55 10.93 6.57
N PRO A 221 22.70 11.24 5.97
CA PRO A 221 22.75 11.68 4.58
C PRO A 221 22.10 10.66 3.63
N ALA A 222 21.47 11.16 2.56
CA ALA A 222 20.80 10.33 1.57
C ALA A 222 21.75 9.29 0.93
N GLU A 223 23.02 9.64 0.76
CA GLU A 223 24.05 8.75 0.23
C GLU A 223 24.33 7.58 1.17
N GLN A 224 24.32 7.82 2.48
CA GLN A 224 24.50 6.77 3.49
C GLN A 224 23.28 5.85 3.54
N PHE A 225 22.07 6.40 3.46
CA PHE A 225 20.85 5.62 3.36
C PHE A 225 20.83 4.74 2.10
N ALA A 226 21.20 5.32 0.94
CA ALA A 226 21.30 4.58 -0.32
C ALA A 226 22.35 3.47 -0.28
N ALA A 227 23.52 3.73 0.32
CA ALA A 227 24.58 2.74 0.49
C ALA A 227 24.12 1.56 1.35
N ALA A 228 23.34 1.81 2.42
CA ALA A 228 22.80 0.77 3.28
C ALA A 228 21.79 -0.15 2.56
N LEU A 229 21.09 0.37 1.53
CA LEU A 229 20.08 -0.38 0.78
C LEU A 229 20.60 -1.05 -0.50
N SER A 230 21.75 -0.62 -1.03
CA SER A 230 22.29 -1.07 -2.33
C SER A 230 22.57 -2.59 -2.42
N GLY A 231 22.72 -3.29 -1.29
CA GLY A 231 22.88 -4.75 -1.24
C GLY A 231 21.57 -5.53 -1.06
N VAL A 232 20.46 -4.83 -0.83
CA VAL A 232 19.14 -5.39 -0.50
C VAL A 232 18.12 -5.10 -1.61
N LEU A 233 18.21 -3.92 -2.22
CA LEU A 233 17.28 -3.43 -3.23
C LEU A 233 18.01 -3.10 -4.55
N PRO A 234 17.34 -3.26 -5.70
CA PRO A 234 17.92 -2.87 -6.98
C PRO A 234 18.10 -1.34 -7.07
N PRO A 235 19.08 -0.84 -7.84
CA PRO A 235 19.44 0.58 -7.87
C PRO A 235 18.25 1.52 -8.16
N TRP A 236 17.39 1.17 -9.12
CA TRP A 236 16.23 2.01 -9.47
C TRP A 236 15.25 2.22 -8.30
N GLN A 237 15.18 1.24 -7.38
CA GLN A 237 14.31 1.26 -6.22
C GLN A 237 14.96 2.04 -5.09
N VAL A 238 16.28 1.92 -4.91
CA VAL A 238 17.05 2.76 -3.98
C VAL A 238 16.92 4.24 -4.34
N ASP A 239 17.13 4.59 -5.61
CA ASP A 239 16.97 5.96 -6.10
C ASP A 239 15.55 6.49 -5.82
N GLY A 240 14.52 5.68 -6.11
CA GLY A 240 13.13 6.08 -5.87
C GLY A 240 12.81 6.27 -4.38
N LEU A 241 13.38 5.45 -3.48
CA LEU A 241 13.23 5.64 -2.04
C LEU A 241 13.94 6.92 -1.56
N VAL A 242 15.11 7.24 -2.10
CA VAL A 242 15.80 8.52 -1.81
C VAL A 242 14.96 9.70 -2.28
N GLU A 243 14.35 9.61 -3.47
CA GLU A 243 13.43 10.63 -3.98
C GLU A 243 12.20 10.80 -3.08
N ASP A 244 11.58 9.70 -2.61
CA ASP A 244 10.46 9.70 -1.66
C ASP A 244 10.86 10.35 -0.32
N TYR A 245 11.99 9.99 0.26
CA TYR A 245 12.46 10.60 1.50
C TYR A 245 12.79 12.09 1.32
N ALA A 246 13.32 12.49 0.16
CA ALA A 246 13.50 13.91 -0.14
C ALA A 246 12.15 14.66 -0.20
N HIS A 247 11.09 14.02 -0.72
CA HIS A 247 9.72 14.54 -0.65
C HIS A 247 9.23 14.69 0.80
N TYR A 248 9.46 13.68 1.64
CA TYR A 248 9.10 13.76 3.05
C TYR A 248 9.89 14.84 3.81
N ALA A 249 11.20 14.94 3.59
CA ALA A 249 12.08 15.92 4.22
C ALA A 249 11.69 17.38 3.92
N ARG A 250 11.00 17.62 2.79
CA ARG A 250 10.43 18.95 2.44
C ARG A 250 9.12 19.26 3.17
N GLY A 251 8.63 18.37 4.03
CA GLY A 251 7.38 18.53 4.77
C GLY A 251 6.12 18.31 3.93
N GLU A 252 6.25 17.70 2.75
CA GLU A 252 5.17 17.58 1.77
C GLU A 252 4.19 16.42 2.07
N ALA A 253 4.42 15.67 3.15
CA ALA A 253 3.67 14.46 3.50
C ALA A 253 3.05 14.46 4.93
N ALA A 254 2.89 15.64 5.53
CA ALA A 254 2.37 15.79 6.89
C ALA A 254 0.82 15.97 6.95
N SER A 255 0.15 16.22 5.83
CA SER A 255 -1.29 16.45 5.83
C SER A 255 -2.05 15.20 6.26
N VAL A 256 -3.07 15.37 7.11
CA VAL A 256 -3.91 14.29 7.65
C VAL A 256 -5.28 14.34 7.00
N ASP A 257 -5.82 13.19 6.62
CA ASP A 257 -7.13 13.02 5.99
C ASP A 257 -8.05 12.15 6.86
N THR A 258 -9.36 12.39 6.78
CA THR A 258 -10.37 11.66 7.56
C THR A 258 -10.89 10.41 6.85
N ALA A 259 -10.48 10.14 5.60
CA ALA A 259 -11.04 9.10 4.76
C ALA A 259 -11.07 7.71 5.41
N VAL A 260 -10.07 7.33 6.22
CA VAL A 260 -10.10 6.05 6.95
C VAL A 260 -11.28 6.00 7.92
N ALA A 261 -11.49 7.07 8.69
CA ALA A 261 -12.61 7.16 9.62
C ALA A 261 -13.95 7.21 8.89
N ASP A 262 -14.04 7.99 7.82
CA ASP A 262 -15.25 8.17 7.03
C ASP A 262 -15.67 6.87 6.32
N LEU A 263 -14.71 6.10 5.80
CA LEU A 263 -14.97 4.84 5.08
C LEU A 263 -15.22 3.67 6.03
N THR A 264 -14.50 3.59 7.14
CA THR A 264 -14.50 2.39 8.00
C THR A 264 -15.35 2.53 9.26
N GLY A 265 -15.81 3.74 9.56
CA GLY A 265 -16.55 4.08 10.79
C GLY A 265 -15.70 4.03 12.06
N ARG A 266 -14.37 3.92 11.94
CA ARG A 266 -13.43 3.82 13.07
C ARG A 266 -12.20 4.70 12.81
N PRO A 267 -11.62 5.34 13.84
CA PRO A 267 -10.38 6.08 13.68
C PRO A 267 -9.26 5.21 13.07
N ALA A 268 -8.37 5.83 12.31
CA ALA A 268 -7.12 5.20 11.90
C ALA A 268 -6.27 4.88 13.15
N ARG A 269 -5.51 3.78 13.08
CA ARG A 269 -4.61 3.35 14.16
C ARG A 269 -3.46 4.33 14.30
N ASP A 270 -3.19 4.74 15.53
CA ASP A 270 -2.02 5.56 15.84
C ASP A 270 -0.73 4.72 15.80
N VAL A 271 0.42 5.38 15.64
CA VAL A 271 1.75 4.74 15.71
C VAL A 271 1.96 3.99 17.02
N THR A 272 1.36 4.46 18.13
CA THR A 272 1.43 3.78 19.43
C THR A 272 0.74 2.42 19.44
N GLU A 273 -0.41 2.28 18.77
CA GLU A 273 -1.11 1.00 18.62
C GLU A 273 -0.30 0.05 17.74
N PHE A 274 0.23 0.54 16.62
CA PHE A 274 1.15 -0.23 15.77
C PHE A 274 2.37 -0.72 16.57
N ALA A 275 3.03 0.16 17.31
CA ALA A 275 4.22 -0.18 18.09
C ALA A 275 3.92 -1.26 19.13
N ALA A 276 2.78 -1.18 19.81
CA ALA A 276 2.34 -2.22 20.76
C ALA A 276 2.08 -3.57 20.07
N ASP A 277 1.33 -3.57 18.96
CA ASP A 277 0.96 -4.79 18.23
C ASP A 277 2.18 -5.52 17.62
N TYR A 278 3.20 -4.76 17.21
CA TYR A 278 4.40 -5.29 16.56
C TYR A 278 5.63 -5.32 17.47
N ALA A 279 5.48 -5.04 18.78
CA ALA A 279 6.60 -4.96 19.73
C ALA A 279 7.50 -6.21 19.70
N ALA A 280 6.90 -7.40 19.54
CA ALA A 280 7.64 -8.66 19.47
C ALA A 280 8.57 -8.75 18.25
N ALA A 281 8.23 -8.09 17.13
CA ALA A 281 9.09 -8.04 15.95
C ALA A 281 10.33 -7.15 16.15
N PHE A 282 10.26 -6.23 17.11
CA PHE A 282 11.32 -5.27 17.44
C PHE A 282 12.11 -5.65 18.71
N GLY A 283 11.74 -6.76 19.36
CA GLY A 283 12.47 -7.32 20.50
C GLY A 283 13.78 -8.00 20.07
N SER A 284 14.77 -8.05 20.97
CA SER A 284 15.93 -8.92 20.79
C SER A 284 15.47 -10.37 20.80
N ARG A 285 15.89 -11.17 19.80
CA ARG A 285 15.80 -12.63 19.88
C ARG A 285 16.70 -13.18 20.98
#